data_AF-A0A6B1YI55-F1
#
_entry.id   AF-A0A6B1YI55-F1
#
_cell.length_a   1.000
_cell.length_b   1.000
_cell.length_c   1.000
_cell.angle_alpha   90.00
_cell.angle_beta   90.00
_cell.angle_gamma   90.00
#
_symmetry.space_group_name_H-M   'P 1'
#
loop_
_entity.id
_entity.type
_entity.pdbx_description
1 polymer ?
#
loop_
_entity_poly.entity_id
_entity_poly.type
_entity_poly.pdbx_seq_one_letter_code
_entity_poly.pdbx_strand_id
1 'polypeptide(L)'
;MSKLPHIKKPCRDCPFRKDTLPGWLGEKRMTEILAAESFVCHKKTDMQCAGHMLINGQANAFVRLADRLGMQLDLTGREQVFDSRAACIKHHTS
;
A
#
# COMPACT_ATOMS: atom_id res chain seq x y z
N MET A 1 24.16 0.16 2.84
CA MET A 1 22.80 0.40 3.35
C MET A 1 22.08 -0.92 3.47
N SER A 2 21.54 -1.24 4.64
CA SER A 2 20.77 -2.47 4.85
C SER A 2 19.51 -2.45 3.99
N LYS A 3 19.28 -3.51 3.23
CA LYS A 3 18.11 -3.64 2.35
C LYS A 3 16.87 -3.93 3.21
N LEU A 4 16.04 -2.92 3.40
CA LEU A 4 14.80 -3.06 4.16
C LEU A 4 13.77 -3.93 3.41
N PRO A 5 12.96 -4.75 4.12
CA PRO A 5 12.07 -5.73 3.51
C PRO A 5 10.79 -5.10 2.93
N HIS A 6 10.92 -4.29 1.88
CA HIS A 6 9.79 -3.61 1.25
C HIS A 6 9.92 -3.52 -0.27
N ILE A 7 8.78 -3.50 -0.94
CA ILE A 7 8.72 -3.22 -2.38
C ILE A 7 8.82 -1.71 -2.60
N LYS A 8 9.68 -1.29 -3.54
CA LYS A 8 9.90 0.14 -3.84
C LYS A 8 8.75 0.82 -4.60
N LYS A 9 7.95 0.07 -5.35
CA LYS A 9 6.89 0.59 -6.22
C LYS A 9 5.66 -0.32 -6.25
N PRO A 10 4.42 0.20 -6.31
CA PRO A 10 3.23 -0.61 -6.56
C PRO A 10 3.42 -1.55 -7.75
N CYS A 11 3.03 -2.82 -7.59
CA CYS A 11 3.10 -3.76 -8.70
C CYS A 11 2.06 -3.42 -9.79
N ARG A 12 2.21 -4.01 -10.99
CA ARG A 12 1.27 -3.81 -12.10
C ARG A 12 -0.19 -4.08 -11.70
N ASP A 13 -0.40 -5.16 -10.96
CA ASP A 13 -1.73 -5.67 -10.61
C ASP A 13 -2.07 -5.32 -9.15
N CYS A 14 -1.70 -4.10 -8.73
CA CYS A 14 -1.84 -3.64 -7.36
C CYS A 14 -3.27 -3.08 -7.14
N PRO A 15 -4.01 -3.53 -6.10
CA PRO A 15 -5.36 -3.02 -5.84
C PRO A 15 -5.37 -1.55 -5.39
N PHE A 16 -4.23 -1.02 -4.93
CA PHE A 16 -4.14 0.37 -4.50
C PHE A 16 -3.92 1.34 -5.68
N ARG A 17 -3.76 0.85 -6.91
CA ARG A 17 -3.52 1.71 -8.08
C ARG A 17 -4.82 2.29 -8.65
N LYS A 18 -4.77 3.53 -9.14
CA LYS A 18 -5.89 4.24 -9.78
C LYS A 18 -6.40 3.54 -11.05
N ASP A 19 -5.52 2.82 -11.76
CA ASP A 19 -5.82 2.06 -12.97
C ASP A 19 -6.22 0.60 -12.72
N THR A 20 -6.49 0.22 -11.46
CA THR A 20 -6.98 -1.12 -11.12
C THR A 20 -8.43 -1.34 -11.56
N LEU A 21 -8.85 -2.60 -11.65
CA LEU A 21 -10.21 -2.98 -12.03
C LEU A 21 -11.23 -2.47 -10.98
N PRO A 22 -12.26 -1.69 -11.37
CA PRO A 22 -13.33 -1.27 -10.47
C PRO A 22 -14.05 -2.47 -9.86
N GLY A 23 -14.36 -2.41 -8.56
CA GLY A 23 -15.04 -3.50 -7.84
C GLY A 23 -14.19 -4.73 -7.54
N TRP A 24 -12.91 -4.77 -7.94
CA TRP A 24 -12.14 -6.02 -7.94
C TRP A 24 -12.12 -6.80 -6.62
N LEU A 25 -11.85 -6.12 -5.50
CA LEU A 25 -11.78 -6.78 -4.19
C LEU A 25 -13.10 -6.72 -3.41
N GLY A 26 -14.02 -5.83 -3.78
CA GLY A 26 -15.16 -5.46 -2.94
C GLY A 26 -14.80 -4.48 -1.82
N GLU A 27 -15.75 -3.64 -1.45
CA GLU A 27 -15.61 -2.59 -0.42
C GLU A 27 -15.16 -3.17 0.93
N LYS A 28 -15.82 -4.24 1.37
CA LYS A 28 -15.54 -4.87 2.67
C LYS A 28 -14.07 -5.29 2.77
N ARG A 29 -13.58 -6.02 1.77
CA ARG A 29 -12.19 -6.51 1.74
C ARG A 29 -11.19 -5.37 1.65
N MET A 30 -11.47 -4.36 0.82
CA MET A 30 -10.58 -3.20 0.70
C MET A 30 -10.51 -2.41 2.01
N THR A 31 -11.64 -2.28 2.70
CA THR A 31 -11.72 -1.61 4.01
C THR A 31 -10.89 -2.35 5.05
N GLU A 32 -11.03 -3.68 5.15
CA GLU A 32 -10.23 -4.53 6.04
C GLU A 32 -8.73 -4.39 5.77
N ILE A 33 -8.33 -4.45 4.49
CA ILE A 33 -6.92 -4.31 4.10
C ILE A 33 -6.37 -2.94 4.49
N LEU A 34 -7.11 -1.85 4.24
CA LEU A 34 -6.66 -0.50 4.57
C LEU A 34 -6.64 -0.22 6.08
N ALA A 35 -7.43 -0.94 6.86
CA ALA A 35 -7.45 -0.85 8.32
C ALA A 35 -6.28 -1.59 8.98
N ALA A 36 -5.64 -2.53 8.27
CA ALA A 36 -4.46 -3.22 8.79
C ALA A 36 -3.28 -2.24 8.99
N GLU A 37 -2.54 -2.41 10.08
CA GLU A 37 -1.36 -1.58 10.35
C GLU A 37 -0.21 -1.85 9.36
N SER A 38 -0.15 -3.03 8.76
CA SER A 38 0.83 -3.39 7.74
C SER A 38 0.24 -4.41 6.77
N PHE A 39 0.87 -4.56 5.60
CA PHE A 39 0.39 -5.49 4.59
C PHE A 39 1.55 -6.06 3.78
N VAL A 40 1.57 -7.37 3.65
CA VAL A 40 2.57 -8.11 2.87
C VAL A 40 2.26 -8.00 1.38
N CYS A 41 3.30 -7.92 0.56
CA CYS A 41 3.15 -7.93 -0.89
C CYS A 41 2.64 -9.29 -1.37
N HIS A 42 1.52 -9.31 -2.12
CA HIS A 42 0.95 -10.55 -2.64
C HIS A 42 1.84 -11.26 -3.69
N LYS A 43 2.85 -10.58 -4.25
CA LYS A 43 3.82 -11.17 -5.19
C LYS A 43 5.15 -11.59 -4.55
N LYS A 44 5.50 -10.99 -3.42
CA LYS A 44 6.75 -11.22 -2.69
C LYS A 44 6.41 -11.25 -1.21
N THR A 45 6.05 -12.44 -0.74
CA THR A 45 5.44 -12.64 0.58
C THR A 45 6.40 -12.41 1.75
N ASP A 46 7.68 -12.22 1.46
CA ASP A 46 8.75 -11.81 2.37
C ASP A 46 8.91 -10.27 2.49
N MET A 47 8.12 -9.49 1.74
CA MET A 47 8.30 -8.04 1.60
C MET A 47 7.02 -7.25 1.91
N GLN A 48 7.17 -6.04 2.45
CA GLN A 48 6.08 -5.09 2.68
C GLN A 48 5.55 -4.47 1.39
N CYS A 49 4.24 -4.25 1.33
CA CYS A 49 3.54 -3.77 0.14
C CYS A 49 3.70 -2.25 -0.08
N ALA A 50 4.27 -1.87 -1.23
CA ALA A 50 4.43 -0.49 -1.67
C ALA A 50 3.11 0.30 -1.70
N GLY A 51 2.06 -0.26 -2.28
CA GLY A 51 0.77 0.41 -2.41
C GLY A 51 0.13 0.70 -1.06
N HIS A 52 0.20 -0.25 -0.13
CA HIS A 52 -0.32 -0.09 1.23
C HIS A 52 0.47 0.97 2.01
N MET A 53 1.81 0.98 1.91
CA MET A 53 2.64 2.02 2.54
C MET A 53 2.35 3.42 1.95
N LEU A 54 2.22 3.53 0.63
CA LEU A 54 1.98 4.81 -0.04
C LEU A 54 0.62 5.42 0.29
N ILE A 55 -0.44 4.60 0.37
CA ILE A 55 -1.79 5.10 0.66
C ILE A 55 -2.00 5.42 2.14
N ASN A 56 -1.38 4.66 3.05
CA ASN A 56 -1.57 4.84 4.50
C ASN A 56 -0.52 5.75 5.14
N GLY A 57 0.65 5.96 4.52
CA GLY A 57 1.72 6.80 5.08
C GLY A 57 2.03 6.41 6.53
N GLN A 58 1.99 7.38 7.45
CA GLN A 58 2.26 7.18 8.88
C GLN A 58 1.25 6.27 9.61
N ALA A 59 0.08 6.00 9.02
CA ALA A 59 -0.84 4.99 9.55
C ALA A 59 -0.31 3.55 9.34
N ASN A 60 0.63 3.36 8.42
CA ASN A 60 1.33 2.08 8.25
C ASN A 60 2.47 1.95 9.27
N ALA A 61 2.46 0.88 10.06
CA ALA A 61 3.43 0.63 11.12
C ALA A 61 4.87 0.51 10.61
N PHE A 62 5.09 -0.02 9.40
CA PHE A 62 6.42 -0.13 8.83
C PHE A 62 6.98 1.23 8.42
N VAL A 63 6.16 2.08 7.81
CA VAL A 63 6.53 3.48 7.48
C VAL A 63 6.86 4.24 8.76
N ARG A 64 5.98 4.16 9.75
CA ARG A 64 6.14 4.83 11.05
C ARG A 64 7.40 4.36 11.79
N LEU A 65 7.70 3.07 11.76
CA LEU A 65 8.90 2.51 12.39
C LEU A 65 10.17 2.97 11.68
N ALA A 66 10.19 2.91 10.34
CA ALA A 66 11.35 3.34 9.56
C ALA A 66 11.67 4.81 9.82
N ASP A 67 10.65 5.67 9.82
CA ASP A 67 10.77 7.10 10.13
C ASP A 67 11.36 7.36 11.53
N ARG A 68 10.83 6.67 12.57
CA ARG A 68 11.35 6.77 13.95
C ARG A 68 12.80 6.31 14.09
N LEU A 69 13.24 5.36 13.26
CA LEU A 69 14.60 4.86 13.26
C LEU A 69 15.54 5.67 12.33
N GLY A 70 15.04 6.75 11.71
CA GLY A 70 15.81 7.52 10.73
C GLY A 70 16.18 6.73 9.47
N MET A 71 15.40 5.70 9.15
CA MET A 71 15.62 4.84 8.00
C MET A 71 14.76 5.31 6.81
N GLN A 72 15.41 5.69 5.73
CA GLN A 72 14.71 6.12 4.52
C GLN A 72 14.09 4.92 3.78
N LEU A 73 12.81 5.04 3.43
CA LEU A 73 12.13 4.12 2.51
C LEU A 73 12.14 4.72 1.10
N ASP A 74 12.69 3.99 0.13
CA ASP A 74 12.78 4.41 -1.27
C ASP A 74 11.46 4.15 -2.03
N LEU A 75 10.33 4.62 -1.47
CA LEU A 75 9.01 4.43 -2.08
C LEU A 75 8.83 5.35 -3.30
N THR A 76 8.32 4.79 -4.39
CA THR A 76 8.05 5.49 -5.65
C THR A 76 6.69 5.07 -6.21
N GLY A 77 6.14 5.81 -7.17
CA GLY A 77 4.85 5.48 -7.78
C GLY A 77 3.65 6.01 -7.00
N ARG A 78 3.81 7.09 -6.22
CA ARG A 78 2.70 7.72 -5.48
C ARG A 78 1.60 8.20 -6.44
N GLU A 79 1.97 8.68 -7.60
CA GLU A 79 1.08 9.13 -8.68
C GLU A 79 0.15 8.02 -9.19
N GLN A 80 0.57 6.76 -9.04
CA GLN A 80 -0.18 5.58 -9.48
C GLN A 80 -1.22 5.14 -8.45
N VAL A 81 -1.09 5.57 -7.19
CA VAL A 81 -1.92 5.12 -6.06
C VAL A 81 -3.03 6.11 -5.79
N PHE A 82 -4.21 5.65 -5.38
CA PHE A 82 -5.32 6.54 -4.99
C PHE A 82 -4.89 7.61 -3.99
N ASP A 83 -5.41 8.82 -4.15
CA ASP A 83 -5.00 9.96 -3.33
C ASP A 83 -5.48 9.82 -1.88
N SER A 84 -6.59 9.11 -1.65
CA SER A 84 -7.16 8.85 -0.34
C SER A 84 -7.68 7.41 -0.20
N ARG A 85 -7.74 6.94 1.07
CA ARG A 85 -8.37 5.66 1.43
C ARG A 85 -9.83 5.59 0.96
N ALA A 86 -10.58 6.68 1.14
CA ALA A 86 -11.98 6.76 0.73
C ALA A 86 -12.16 6.59 -0.79
N ALA A 87 -11.30 7.21 -1.61
CA ALA A 87 -11.34 7.04 -3.06
C ALA A 87 -11.03 5.59 -3.48
N CYS A 88 -10.07 4.95 -2.82
CA CYS A 88 -9.73 3.55 -3.06
C CYS A 88 -10.88 2.60 -2.68
N ILE A 89 -11.50 2.80 -1.52
CA ILE A 89 -12.65 1.99 -1.08
C ILE A 89 -13.82 2.16 -2.05
N LYS A 90 -14.17 3.39 -2.40
CA LYS A 90 -15.26 3.70 -3.34
C LYS A 90 -15.04 3.04 -4.71
N HIS A 91 -13.80 3.00 -5.20
CA HIS A 91 -13.46 2.30 -6.45
C HIS A 91 -13.73 0.80 -6.39
N HIS A 92 -13.69 0.20 -5.20
CA HIS A 92 -13.91 -1.22 -4.97
C HIS A 92 -15.34 -1.58 -4.53
N THR A 93 -16.29 -0.64 -4.48
CA THR A 93 -17.66 -0.90 -3.98
C THR A 93 -18.58 -1.70 -4.90
N SER A 94 -18.30 -1.84 -6.20
CA SER A 94 -19.23 -2.39 -7.21
C SER A 94 -20.05 -3.61 -6.77
#